data_AF-A0AAU8JNQ7-F1
#
_entry.id   AF-A0AAU8JNQ7-F1
#
_cell.length_a   1.000
_cell.length_b   1.000
_cell.length_c   1.000
_cell.angle_alpha   90.00
_cell.angle_beta   90.00
_cell.angle_gamma   90.00
#
_symmetry.space_group_name_H-M   'P 1'
#
loop_
_entity.id
_entity.type
_entity.pdbx_description
1 polymer ?
#
loop_
_entity_poly.entity_id
_entity_poly.type
_entity_poly.pdbx_seq_one_letter_code
_entity_poly.pdbx_strand_id
1 'polypeptide(L)'
;MSNINDPEWADNPRLDHWLRTRAAALPEWAEQTAGQWDFSTGSLEGLEREIRRRYTSWDEAQAAGDNAFMAVSAWYVGEVHVRTYGAVWRCAPQPGSGAYARTVPVVTLPREVLEDWELEERQENEELYEELYEDDFPYCAPSEVVDQQDQTADHRLEVRPGLSGSLPHPAAAGGAAATTAMPARTRRGWSHGS
;
A
#
# COMPACT_ATOMS: atom_id res chain seq x y z
N MET A 1 9.64 -17.83 -19.82
CA MET A 1 9.43 -17.72 -18.36
C MET A 1 8.09 -18.34 -18.02
N SER A 2 7.83 -18.76 -16.77
CA SER A 2 6.47 -19.18 -16.37
C SER A 2 5.51 -17.99 -16.48
N ASN A 3 4.35 -18.22 -17.07
CA ASN A 3 3.29 -17.24 -17.24
C ASN A 3 2.42 -17.15 -15.97
N ILE A 4 1.85 -15.98 -15.68
CA ILE A 4 0.97 -15.78 -14.51
C ILE A 4 -0.26 -16.72 -14.51
N ASN A 5 -0.67 -17.19 -15.68
CA ASN A 5 -1.78 -18.12 -15.85
C ASN A 5 -1.41 -19.59 -15.57
N ASP A 6 -0.12 -19.94 -15.48
CA ASP A 6 0.34 -21.32 -15.24
C ASP A 6 -0.19 -21.85 -13.90
N PRO A 7 -0.57 -23.15 -13.79
CA PRO A 7 -1.18 -23.69 -12.57
C PRO A 7 -0.33 -23.50 -11.30
N GLU A 8 1.00 -23.55 -11.44
CA GLU A 8 1.94 -23.33 -10.33
C GLU A 8 1.83 -21.92 -9.71
N TRP A 9 1.30 -20.92 -10.42
CA TRP A 9 1.05 -19.60 -9.83
C TRP A 9 -0.21 -19.55 -8.96
N ALA A 10 -1.16 -20.47 -9.16
CA ALA A 10 -2.39 -20.57 -8.36
C ALA A 10 -2.27 -21.57 -7.19
N ASP A 11 -1.40 -22.59 -7.32
CA ASP A 11 -1.10 -23.58 -6.29
C ASP A 11 0.41 -23.65 -6.03
N ASN A 12 0.87 -22.99 -4.96
CA ASN A 12 2.23 -23.12 -4.45
C ASN A 12 2.36 -22.71 -2.96
N PRO A 13 3.33 -23.26 -2.21
CA PRO A 13 3.49 -22.99 -0.77
C PRO A 13 3.71 -21.52 -0.38
N ARG A 14 4.23 -20.67 -1.28
CA ARG A 14 4.44 -19.23 -1.03
C ARG A 14 3.11 -18.49 -0.99
N LEU A 15 2.24 -18.72 -1.98
CA LEU A 15 0.88 -18.19 -2.00
C LEU A 15 0.07 -18.71 -0.79
N ASP A 16 0.15 -20.02 -0.58
CA ASP A 16 -0.52 -20.76 0.50
C ASP A 16 -0.14 -20.23 1.90
N HIS A 17 1.13 -19.88 2.11
CA HIS A 17 1.60 -19.23 3.34
C HIS A 17 1.12 -17.78 3.45
N TRP A 18 1.17 -17.01 2.37
CA TRP A 18 0.73 -15.61 2.35
C TRP A 18 -0.77 -15.48 2.70
N LEU A 19 -1.63 -16.27 2.04
CA LEU A 19 -3.08 -16.28 2.24
C LEU A 19 -3.44 -16.67 3.68
N ARG A 20 -2.92 -17.81 4.18
CA ARG A 20 -3.21 -18.27 5.56
C ARG A 20 -2.76 -17.25 6.61
N THR A 21 -1.66 -16.54 6.37
CA THR A 21 -1.18 -15.50 7.30
C THR A 21 -2.16 -14.32 7.39
N ARG A 22 -2.75 -13.86 6.28
CA ARG A 22 -3.73 -12.76 6.31
C ARG A 22 -5.08 -13.23 6.85
N ALA A 23 -5.53 -14.43 6.48
CA ALA A 23 -6.74 -15.04 7.02
C ALA A 23 -6.69 -15.23 8.55
N ALA A 24 -5.52 -15.59 9.10
CA ALA A 24 -5.31 -15.70 10.54
C ALA A 24 -5.25 -14.35 11.28
N ALA A 25 -4.82 -13.28 10.60
CA ALA A 25 -4.76 -11.92 11.15
C ALA A 25 -6.09 -11.15 11.07
N LEU A 26 -7.04 -11.61 10.25
CA LEU A 26 -8.35 -10.96 10.07
C LEU A 26 -9.12 -10.66 11.37
N PRO A 27 -9.17 -11.53 12.40
CA PRO A 27 -9.94 -11.23 13.61
C PRO A 27 -9.38 -10.03 14.39
N GLU A 28 -8.05 -9.95 14.55
CA GLU A 28 -7.39 -8.83 15.22
C GLU A 28 -7.55 -7.53 14.41
N TRP A 29 -7.43 -7.62 13.09
CA TRP A 29 -7.68 -6.51 12.17
C TRP A 29 -9.14 -6.01 12.22
N ALA A 30 -10.10 -6.93 12.37
CA ALA A 30 -11.52 -6.62 12.52
C ALA A 30 -11.83 -5.90 13.84
N GLU A 31 -11.16 -6.25 14.94
CA GLU A 31 -11.29 -5.54 16.22
C GLU A 31 -10.75 -4.09 16.16
N GLN A 32 -9.79 -3.82 15.27
CA GLN A 32 -9.20 -2.49 15.07
C GLN A 32 -10.01 -1.57 14.14
N THR A 33 -11.11 -2.04 13.57
CA THR A 33 -11.80 -1.36 12.44
C THR A 33 -13.31 -1.28 12.60
N ALA A 34 -13.91 -0.16 12.17
CA ALA A 34 -15.34 0.10 12.32
C ALA A 34 -16.15 -0.35 11.08
N GLY A 35 -16.41 -1.66 10.94
CA GLY A 35 -17.18 -2.19 9.81
C GLY A 35 -17.89 -3.51 10.07
N GLN A 36 -18.50 -4.07 9.02
CA GLN A 36 -19.05 -5.43 9.00
C GLN A 36 -18.28 -6.20 7.91
N TRP A 37 -17.42 -7.12 8.34
CA TRP A 37 -16.42 -7.73 7.47
C TRP A 37 -16.91 -9.08 6.93
N ASP A 38 -17.99 -9.02 6.12
CA ASP A 38 -18.71 -10.19 5.58
C ASP A 38 -18.21 -10.68 4.21
N PHE A 39 -17.28 -9.95 3.59
CA PHE A 39 -16.76 -10.13 2.24
C PHE A 39 -17.78 -9.87 1.12
N SER A 40 -18.81 -9.08 1.39
CA SER A 40 -19.64 -8.47 0.35
C SER A 40 -18.91 -7.32 -0.36
N THR A 41 -19.37 -6.94 -1.55
CA THR A 41 -18.93 -5.69 -2.19
C THR A 41 -19.32 -4.44 -1.40
N GLY A 42 -20.41 -4.50 -0.62
CA GLY A 42 -20.85 -3.40 0.24
C GLY A 42 -19.91 -3.10 1.40
N SER A 43 -19.14 -4.09 1.89
CA SER A 43 -18.16 -3.85 2.97
C SER A 43 -16.94 -3.05 2.49
N LEU A 44 -16.68 -2.98 1.18
CA LEU A 44 -15.55 -2.25 0.61
C LEU A 44 -15.64 -0.73 0.84
N GLU A 45 -16.84 -0.14 0.89
CA GLU A 45 -17.00 1.28 1.22
C GLU A 45 -16.57 1.57 2.67
N GLY A 46 -16.83 0.63 3.58
CA GLY A 46 -16.34 0.68 4.97
C GLY A 46 -14.82 0.55 5.03
N LEU A 47 -14.23 -0.32 4.20
CA LEU A 47 -12.78 -0.50 4.12
C LEU A 47 -12.08 0.74 3.58
N GLU A 48 -12.56 1.32 2.48
CA GLU A 48 -12.02 2.56 1.91
C GLU A 48 -12.05 3.69 2.94
N ARG A 49 -13.15 3.82 3.68
CA ARG A 49 -13.30 4.81 4.77
C ARG A 49 -12.29 4.57 5.90
N GLU A 50 -12.03 3.32 6.27
CA GLU A 50 -11.05 2.95 7.30
C GLU A 50 -9.59 3.13 6.86
N ILE A 51 -9.30 3.03 5.56
CA ILE A 51 -8.00 3.36 4.96
C ILE A 51 -7.82 4.88 4.92
N ARG A 52 -8.78 5.64 4.36
CA ARG A 52 -8.75 7.12 4.31
C ARG A 52 -8.76 7.79 5.69
N ARG A 53 -9.22 7.08 6.74
CA ARG A 53 -9.13 7.54 8.15
C ARG A 53 -7.74 7.38 8.75
N ARG A 54 -6.91 6.47 8.20
CA ARG A 54 -5.55 6.19 8.67
C ARG A 54 -4.48 6.93 7.87
N TYR A 55 -4.67 7.06 6.56
CA TYR A 55 -3.69 7.61 5.63
C TYR A 55 -4.27 8.83 4.90
N THR A 56 -3.53 9.92 4.93
CA THR A 56 -3.93 11.24 4.43
C THR A 56 -3.51 11.49 2.99
N SER A 57 -2.48 10.78 2.50
CA SER A 57 -2.04 10.81 1.10
C SER A 57 -1.87 9.39 0.52
N TRP A 58 -1.69 9.32 -0.80
CA TRP A 58 -1.32 8.08 -1.48
C TRP A 58 0.05 7.57 -1.01
N ASP A 59 1.04 8.46 -0.85
CA ASP A 59 2.41 8.11 -0.46
C ASP A 59 2.46 7.49 0.94
N GLU A 60 1.64 8.03 1.85
CA GLU A 60 1.50 7.50 3.21
C GLU A 60 0.92 6.08 3.19
N ALA A 61 -0.13 5.83 2.38
CA ALA A 61 -0.72 4.51 2.21
C ALA A 61 0.20 3.52 1.49
N GLN A 62 1.02 3.99 0.52
CA GLN A 62 1.97 3.15 -0.20
C GLN A 62 3.16 2.76 0.67
N ALA A 63 3.74 3.71 1.42
CA ALA A 63 4.80 3.44 2.39
C ALA A 63 4.31 2.53 3.54
N ALA A 64 3.01 2.57 3.83
CA ALA A 64 2.35 1.66 4.76
C ALA A 64 2.07 0.25 4.19
N GLY A 65 2.30 -0.02 2.90
CA GLY A 65 1.82 -1.22 2.19
C GLY A 65 2.19 -2.56 2.81
N ASP A 66 3.42 -2.70 3.34
CA ASP A 66 3.89 -3.93 3.99
C ASP A 66 3.43 -4.10 5.45
N ASN A 67 2.76 -3.10 6.04
CA ASN A 67 2.29 -3.19 7.41
C ASN A 67 1.07 -4.13 7.54
N ALA A 68 0.83 -4.66 8.75
CA ALA A 68 -0.22 -5.64 8.99
C ALA A 68 -1.64 -5.15 8.60
N PHE A 69 -1.93 -3.85 8.79
CA PHE A 69 -3.23 -3.28 8.43
C PHE A 69 -3.44 -3.24 6.90
N MET A 70 -2.47 -2.73 6.14
CA MET A 70 -2.55 -2.67 4.68
C MET A 70 -2.47 -4.07 4.05
N ALA A 71 -1.61 -4.95 4.57
CA ALA A 71 -1.49 -6.31 4.08
C ALA A 71 -2.77 -7.14 4.25
N VAL A 72 -3.52 -6.98 5.35
CA VAL A 72 -4.84 -7.62 5.53
C VAL A 72 -5.91 -6.90 4.71
N SER A 73 -5.86 -5.57 4.59
CA SER A 73 -6.80 -4.81 3.76
C SER A 73 -6.74 -5.19 2.28
N ALA A 74 -5.54 -5.28 1.70
CA ALA A 74 -5.33 -5.70 0.31
C ALA A 74 -5.75 -7.15 0.07
N TRP A 75 -5.50 -8.05 1.04
CA TRP A 75 -6.04 -9.41 0.99
C TRP A 75 -7.57 -9.43 1.05
N TYR A 76 -8.19 -8.63 1.92
CA TYR A 76 -9.65 -8.54 2.04
C TYR A 76 -10.31 -8.07 0.74
N VAL A 77 -9.78 -7.01 0.09
CA VAL A 77 -10.25 -6.57 -1.24
C VAL A 77 -10.17 -7.72 -2.24
N GLY A 78 -9.05 -8.45 -2.27
CA GLY A 78 -8.88 -9.58 -3.18
C GLY A 78 -9.86 -10.72 -2.93
N GLU A 79 -10.12 -11.08 -1.67
CA GLU A 79 -11.11 -12.09 -1.29
C GLU A 79 -12.54 -11.73 -1.72
N VAL A 80 -12.93 -10.45 -1.66
CA VAL A 80 -14.22 -9.99 -2.20
C VAL A 80 -14.30 -10.27 -3.71
N HIS A 81 -13.23 -10.04 -4.46
CA HIS A 81 -13.21 -10.32 -5.91
C HIS A 81 -13.21 -11.81 -6.23
N VAL A 82 -12.45 -12.63 -5.48
CA VAL A 82 -12.45 -14.09 -5.60
C VAL A 82 -13.85 -14.66 -5.39
N ARG A 83 -14.56 -14.18 -4.36
CA ARG A 83 -15.88 -14.70 -3.96
C ARG A 83 -17.05 -14.16 -4.79
N THR A 84 -16.92 -12.94 -5.33
CA THR A 84 -18.01 -12.27 -6.09
C THR A 84 -17.90 -12.50 -7.59
N TYR A 85 -16.69 -12.49 -8.15
CA TYR A 85 -16.44 -12.46 -9.60
C TYR A 85 -15.64 -13.65 -10.12
N GLY A 86 -15.42 -14.69 -9.30
CA GLY A 86 -14.65 -15.88 -9.70
C GLY A 86 -13.16 -15.59 -9.97
N ALA A 87 -12.64 -14.46 -9.47
CA ALA A 87 -11.23 -14.13 -9.61
C ALA A 87 -10.34 -15.14 -8.85
N VAL A 88 -9.07 -15.23 -9.24
CA VAL A 88 -8.10 -16.14 -8.60
C VAL A 88 -6.88 -15.38 -8.11
N TRP A 89 -6.35 -15.79 -6.96
CA TRP A 89 -5.04 -15.34 -6.50
C TRP A 89 -3.93 -16.00 -7.32
N ARG A 90 -2.90 -15.23 -7.67
CA ARG A 90 -1.71 -15.70 -8.39
C ARG A 90 -0.43 -15.16 -7.71
N CYS A 91 0.59 -16.00 -7.58
CA CYS A 91 1.92 -15.61 -7.13
C CYS A 91 2.98 -16.58 -7.67
N ALA A 92 4.09 -16.08 -8.21
CA ALA A 92 5.16 -16.92 -8.74
C ALA A 92 5.71 -17.90 -7.66
N PRO A 93 5.97 -19.18 -7.96
CA PRO A 93 6.46 -20.15 -6.97
C PRO A 93 7.75 -19.71 -6.27
N GLN A 94 8.68 -19.10 -7.02
CA GLN A 94 9.84 -18.40 -6.49
C GLN A 94 9.66 -16.87 -6.67
N PRO A 95 10.19 -16.03 -5.77
CA PRO A 95 10.33 -14.61 -6.05
C PRO A 95 11.32 -14.39 -7.20
N GLY A 96 10.98 -13.52 -8.15
CA GLY A 96 11.90 -13.08 -9.19
C GLY A 96 13.03 -12.20 -8.63
N SER A 97 14.04 -11.93 -9.45
CA SER A 97 15.12 -10.99 -9.13
C SER A 97 14.95 -9.64 -9.83
N GLY A 98 15.26 -8.55 -9.12
CA GLY A 98 15.20 -7.17 -9.64
C GLY A 98 13.96 -6.38 -9.16
N ALA A 99 13.94 -5.08 -9.46
CA ALA A 99 12.93 -4.13 -8.95
C ALA A 99 11.49 -4.45 -9.41
N TYR A 100 11.34 -5.08 -10.57
CA TYR A 100 10.04 -5.44 -11.16
C TYR A 100 9.53 -6.84 -10.76
N ALA A 101 10.27 -7.55 -9.88
CA ALA A 101 9.84 -8.86 -9.40
C ALA A 101 8.57 -8.76 -8.55
N ARG A 102 7.51 -9.48 -8.91
CA ARG A 102 6.26 -9.52 -8.12
C ARG A 102 6.50 -10.26 -6.79
N THR A 103 6.84 -9.49 -5.75
CA THR A 103 7.11 -9.96 -4.37
C THR A 103 5.85 -10.32 -3.59
N VAL A 104 4.71 -9.72 -3.95
CA VAL A 104 3.38 -10.01 -3.39
C VAL A 104 2.51 -10.83 -4.38
N PRO A 105 1.56 -11.63 -3.90
CA PRO A 105 0.46 -12.14 -4.72
C PRO A 105 -0.41 -11.03 -5.31
N VAL A 106 -1.08 -11.34 -6.41
CA VAL A 106 -2.05 -10.48 -7.09
C VAL A 106 -3.35 -11.24 -7.35
N VAL A 107 -4.45 -10.53 -7.56
CA VAL A 107 -5.71 -11.12 -8.04
C VAL A 107 -5.82 -10.92 -9.54
N THR A 108 -6.27 -11.96 -10.24
CA THR A 108 -6.53 -11.95 -11.68
C THR A 108 -7.89 -12.56 -11.96
N LEU A 109 -8.70 -11.95 -12.83
CA LEU A 109 -9.80 -12.66 -13.48
C LEU A 109 -9.22 -13.73 -14.43
N PRO A 110 -9.66 -15.01 -14.35
CA PRO A 110 -9.39 -16.03 -15.37
C PRO A 110 -9.78 -15.54 -16.77
N ARG A 111 -9.10 -16.01 -17.83
CA ARG A 111 -9.47 -15.61 -19.21
C ARG A 111 -10.84 -16.20 -19.62
N GLU A 112 -11.28 -17.25 -18.95
CA GLU A 112 -12.51 -18.01 -19.19
C GLU A 112 -13.78 -17.35 -18.61
N VAL A 113 -13.64 -16.25 -17.86
CA VAL A 113 -14.78 -15.47 -17.29
C VAL A 113 -14.86 -14.05 -17.84
N LEU A 114 -13.97 -13.68 -18.76
CA LEU A 114 -13.96 -12.38 -19.43
C LEU A 114 -14.87 -12.41 -20.66
N GLU A 115 -15.54 -11.29 -20.95
CA GLU A 115 -16.26 -11.10 -22.21
C GLU A 115 -15.27 -10.87 -23.38
N ASP A 116 -15.71 -11.09 -24.62
CA ASP A 116 -14.84 -11.01 -25.81
C ASP A 116 -14.12 -9.65 -25.91
N TRP A 117 -14.79 -8.55 -25.54
CA TRP A 117 -14.19 -7.20 -25.55
C TRP A 117 -13.19 -6.96 -24.40
N GLU A 118 -13.34 -7.63 -23.26
CA GLU A 118 -12.37 -7.60 -22.16
C GLU A 118 -11.11 -8.43 -22.50
N LEU A 119 -11.27 -9.46 -23.35
CA LEU A 119 -10.16 -10.22 -23.92
C LEU A 119 -9.44 -9.41 -25.00
N GLU A 120 -10.16 -8.69 -25.87
CA GLU A 120 -9.59 -7.76 -26.85
C GLU A 120 -8.84 -6.61 -26.14
N GLU A 121 -9.45 -5.90 -25.18
CA GLU A 121 -8.78 -4.85 -24.39
C GLU A 121 -7.56 -5.39 -23.64
N ARG A 122 -7.65 -6.59 -23.05
CA ARG A 122 -6.48 -7.23 -22.41
C ARG A 122 -5.38 -7.54 -23.42
N GLN A 123 -5.71 -8.04 -24.62
CA GLN A 123 -4.71 -8.37 -25.63
C GLN A 123 -4.04 -7.10 -26.18
N GLU A 124 -4.80 -6.06 -26.52
CA GLU A 124 -4.25 -4.76 -26.93
C GLU A 124 -3.30 -4.19 -25.87
N ASN A 125 -3.65 -4.33 -24.59
CA ASN A 125 -2.81 -3.88 -23.47
C ASN A 125 -1.59 -4.79 -23.22
N GLU A 126 -1.70 -6.12 -23.43
CA GLU A 126 -0.59 -7.07 -23.33
C GLU A 126 0.44 -6.83 -24.46
N GLU A 127 -0.03 -6.62 -25.70
CA GLU A 127 0.79 -6.23 -26.86
C GLU A 127 1.43 -4.84 -26.69
N LEU A 128 0.68 -3.84 -26.21
CA LEU A 128 1.18 -2.49 -25.93
C LEU A 128 2.21 -2.47 -24.78
N TYR A 129 2.06 -3.33 -23.77
CA TYR A 129 3.10 -3.50 -22.74
C TYR A 129 4.36 -4.17 -23.29
N GLU A 130 4.25 -5.16 -24.18
CA GLU A 130 5.44 -5.76 -24.81
C GLU A 130 6.14 -4.74 -25.73
N GLU A 131 5.41 -3.97 -26.55
CA GLU A 131 5.98 -2.88 -27.37
C GLU A 131 6.70 -1.80 -26.50
N LEU A 132 6.09 -1.39 -25.38
CA LEU A 132 6.68 -0.44 -24.42
C LEU A 132 7.88 -0.99 -23.61
N TYR A 133 8.17 -2.29 -23.68
CA TYR A 133 9.35 -2.91 -23.06
C TYR A 133 10.39 -3.43 -24.08
N GLU A 134 10.07 -3.49 -25.38
CA GLU A 134 11.05 -3.77 -26.44
C GLU A 134 11.77 -2.53 -26.98
N ASP A 135 11.13 -1.34 -26.97
CA ASP A 135 11.80 -0.09 -27.38
C ASP A 135 12.41 0.66 -26.18
N ASP A 136 13.70 0.98 -26.27
CA ASP A 136 14.58 1.40 -25.16
C ASP A 136 14.41 2.91 -24.83
N PHE A 137 13.17 3.30 -24.51
CA PHE A 137 12.77 4.70 -24.33
C PHE A 137 13.42 5.34 -23.09
N PRO A 138 13.94 6.58 -23.19
CA PRO A 138 14.60 7.26 -22.07
C PRO A 138 13.61 7.62 -20.96
N TYR A 139 13.49 6.74 -19.97
CA TYR A 139 12.60 6.91 -18.82
C TYR A 139 13.00 8.13 -17.97
N CYS A 140 12.15 9.14 -17.93
CA CYS A 140 12.31 10.27 -17.02
C CYS A 140 12.02 9.84 -15.57
N ALA A 141 13.07 9.42 -14.85
CA ALA A 141 12.99 9.22 -13.40
C ALA A 141 12.60 10.54 -12.71
N PRO A 142 11.50 10.60 -11.93
CA PRO A 142 11.03 11.84 -11.30
C PRO A 142 11.84 12.19 -10.03
N SER A 143 13.18 12.16 -10.12
CA SER A 143 14.07 12.42 -8.98
C SER A 143 15.49 12.95 -9.31
N GLU A 144 15.76 13.45 -10.52
CA GLU A 144 17.05 14.12 -10.86
C GLU A 144 16.90 15.55 -11.44
N VAL A 145 15.78 16.23 -11.18
CA VAL A 145 15.57 17.65 -11.58
C VAL A 145 15.55 18.60 -10.37
N VAL A 146 16.41 18.35 -9.38
CA VAL A 146 16.81 19.33 -8.35
C VAL A 146 18.29 19.12 -7.98
N ASP A 147 19.21 19.72 -8.74
CA ASP A 147 20.25 20.63 -8.22
C ASP A 147 21.15 21.20 -9.34
N GLN A 148 20.62 22.13 -10.15
CA GLN A 148 21.45 22.86 -11.14
C GLN A 148 20.93 24.24 -11.58
N GLN A 149 20.23 24.97 -10.70
CA GLN A 149 19.85 26.36 -10.92
C GLN A 149 19.99 27.26 -9.67
N ASP A 150 21.14 27.20 -8.97
CA ASP A 150 21.61 28.37 -8.19
C ASP A 150 23.15 28.47 -8.07
N GLN A 151 23.85 28.51 -9.21
CA GLN A 151 25.20 29.09 -9.27
C GLN A 151 25.39 29.92 -10.55
N THR A 152 26.15 31.02 -10.44
CA THR A 152 26.51 31.97 -11.51
C THR A 152 25.39 32.88 -12.05
N ALA A 153 24.57 33.42 -11.16
CA ALA A 153 23.75 34.62 -11.43
C ALA A 153 24.25 35.88 -10.67
N ASP A 154 25.56 36.19 -10.76
CA ASP A 154 26.08 37.52 -10.35
C ASP A 154 27.09 38.08 -11.36
N HIS A 155 26.70 39.16 -12.03
CA HIS A 155 27.50 39.89 -13.01
C HIS A 155 28.30 41.03 -12.36
N ARG A 156 29.44 40.68 -11.77
CA ARG A 156 30.63 41.54 -11.52
C ARG A 156 30.39 43.08 -11.55
N LEU A 157 29.92 43.62 -10.42
CA LEU A 157 30.14 45.04 -10.08
C LEU A 157 30.88 45.17 -8.75
N GLU A 158 32.14 45.61 -8.83
CA GLU A 158 32.97 45.91 -7.66
C GLU A 158 32.62 47.30 -7.09
N VAL A 159 32.21 47.39 -5.82
CA VAL A 159 32.57 48.49 -4.90
C VAL A 159 32.63 47.94 -3.46
N ARG A 160 33.61 48.38 -2.66
CA ARG A 160 33.84 48.04 -1.24
C ARG A 160 33.39 49.21 -0.33
N PRO A 161 33.51 49.14 1.00
CA PRO A 161 32.94 48.17 1.97
C PRO A 161 32.22 48.90 3.14
N GLY A 162 31.55 48.19 4.06
CA GLY A 162 31.15 48.82 5.33
C GLY A 162 30.36 47.97 6.35
N LEU A 163 30.84 48.01 7.62
CA LEU A 163 30.12 47.92 8.91
C LEU A 163 29.09 46.75 9.10
N SER A 164 29.33 45.73 9.93
CA SER A 164 29.53 45.70 11.41
C SER A 164 28.23 45.81 12.24
N GLY A 165 27.95 44.80 13.06
CA GLY A 165 26.80 44.68 13.98
C GLY A 165 26.11 43.30 13.87
N SER A 166 26.43 42.30 14.70
CA SER A 166 25.94 42.07 16.09
C SER A 166 24.65 41.24 16.20
N LEU A 167 24.81 40.00 16.68
CA LEU A 167 23.83 39.18 17.42
C LEU A 167 23.35 39.91 18.70
N PRO A 168 22.20 39.57 19.37
CA PRO A 168 21.90 38.19 19.79
C PRO A 168 20.41 37.75 20.00
N HIS A 169 20.27 36.49 20.43
CA HIS A 169 19.10 35.82 21.07
C HIS A 169 19.31 35.85 22.63
N PRO A 170 18.51 35.24 23.56
CA PRO A 170 17.32 34.36 23.51
C PRO A 170 16.09 35.00 24.25
N ALA A 171 15.14 34.39 24.98
CA ALA A 171 14.93 33.02 25.53
C ALA A 171 13.49 32.78 26.05
N ALA A 172 13.21 31.51 26.45
CA ALA A 172 12.32 31.08 27.55
C ALA A 172 10.77 31.17 27.40
N ALA A 173 9.93 30.37 28.09
CA ALA A 173 10.08 29.05 28.75
C ALA A 173 8.72 28.50 29.27
N GLY A 174 8.68 27.20 29.65
CA GLY A 174 7.63 26.57 30.49
C GLY A 174 6.52 25.82 29.74
N GLY A 175 5.92 24.74 30.26
CA GLY A 175 6.12 24.01 31.54
C GLY A 175 5.51 22.59 31.48
N ALA A 176 5.65 21.76 32.52
CA ALA A 176 5.39 20.31 32.47
C ALA A 176 4.58 19.73 33.66
N ALA A 177 4.40 18.40 33.66
CA ALA A 177 3.83 17.50 34.70
C ALA A 177 2.28 17.32 34.75
N ALA A 178 1.70 16.24 35.32
CA ALA A 178 2.12 14.82 35.44
C ALA A 178 0.97 13.92 35.99
N THR A 179 0.99 12.63 35.63
CA THR A 179 0.59 11.42 36.39
C THR A 179 -0.59 11.41 37.38
N THR A 180 -1.54 10.48 37.20
CA THR A 180 -2.15 9.60 38.25
C THR A 180 -2.94 8.45 37.58
N ALA A 181 -3.06 7.28 38.23
CA ALA A 181 -3.70 6.08 37.65
C ALA A 181 -4.60 5.28 38.64
N MET A 182 -5.69 4.70 38.11
CA MET A 182 -6.54 3.61 38.66
C MET A 182 -7.24 3.84 40.03
N PRO A 183 -8.43 3.23 40.24
CA PRO A 183 -8.52 1.83 40.67
C PRO A 183 -9.49 0.95 39.84
N ALA A 184 -9.39 -0.37 40.00
CA ALA A 184 -10.26 -1.37 39.35
C ALA A 184 -11.64 -1.52 40.04
N ARG A 185 -12.60 -2.14 39.34
CA ARG A 185 -13.82 -2.68 39.95
C ARG A 185 -14.20 -4.05 39.36
N THR A 186 -15.00 -4.81 40.10
CA THR A 186 -15.04 -6.29 40.04
C THR A 186 -16.24 -6.91 39.30
N ARG A 187 -16.06 -8.18 38.93
CA ARG A 187 -17.03 -9.04 38.21
C ARG A 187 -18.44 -9.08 38.80
N ARG A 188 -19.44 -8.97 37.92
CA ARG A 188 -20.62 -9.85 37.78
C ARG A 188 -20.89 -9.93 36.26
N GLY A 189 -21.19 -11.06 35.61
CA GLY A 189 -21.58 -12.38 36.10
C GLY A 189 -23.09 -12.55 36.06
N TRP A 190 -23.62 -13.10 34.96
CA TRP A 190 -25.01 -13.55 34.75
C TRP A 190 -25.03 -14.77 33.80
N SER A 191 -26.16 -15.47 33.71
CA SER A 191 -26.23 -16.91 33.39
C SER A 191 -27.02 -17.28 32.13
N HIS A 192 -26.86 -18.53 31.67
CA HIS A 192 -27.68 -19.13 30.62
C HIS A 192 -29.14 -19.39 31.05
N GLY A 193 -30.02 -19.53 30.05
CA GLY A 193 -31.44 -19.87 30.15
C GLY A 193 -32.20 -19.22 28.98
N SER A 194 -32.87 -19.95 28.09
CA SER A 194 -33.08 -21.40 27.99
C SER A 194 -33.13 -21.85 26.53
#